data_AF-A0A9E0U3F2-F1
#
_entry.id   AF-A0A9E0U3F2-F1
#
_cell.length_a   1.000
_cell.length_b   1.000
_cell.length_c   1.000
_cell.angle_alpha   90.00
_cell.angle_beta   90.00
_cell.angle_gamma   90.00
#
_symmetry.space_group_name_H-M   'P 1'
#
loop_
_entity.id
_entity.type
_entity.pdbx_description
1 polymer ?
#
loop_
_entity_poly.entity_id
_entity_poly.type
_entity_poly.pdbx_seq_one_letter_code
_entity_poly.pdbx_strand_id
1 'polypeptide(L)'
;GHAMQQAKEAKCLVALNICDTLVVQLHAEKLMELCTTYVDILFANEMEASACTGREPKEAAAHLASKTNAIVVITQGDQGCYVAHKEKLFHSPANSVDVVDTTGAGDLFAAGFLFAFLRGDPLEECARTGNLLGGKVVSCVGTDLSSEEWLTIEREIGL
;
A
#
# COMPACT_ATOMS: atom_id res chain seq x y z
N GLY A 1 -5.32 -1.92 18.31
CA GLY A 1 -4.90 -2.91 19.31
C GLY A 1 -5.84 -4.10 19.35
N HIS A 2 -6.96 -4.02 20.07
CA HIS A 2 -7.84 -5.16 20.34
C HIS A 2 -8.30 -5.95 19.09
N ALA A 3 -8.80 -5.28 18.05
CA ALA A 3 -9.21 -5.95 16.81
C ALA A 3 -8.06 -6.69 16.11
N MET A 4 -6.85 -6.10 16.12
CA MET A 4 -5.67 -6.73 15.53
C MET A 4 -5.22 -7.95 16.33
N GLN A 5 -5.31 -7.89 17.66
CA GLN A 5 -5.03 -9.04 18.53
C GLN A 5 -5.96 -10.22 18.21
N GLN A 6 -7.27 -9.96 18.11
CA GLN A 6 -8.25 -10.99 17.73
C GLN A 6 -7.96 -11.58 16.35
N ALA A 7 -7.54 -10.76 15.38
CA ALA A 7 -7.13 -11.23 14.07
C ALA A 7 -5.92 -12.18 14.16
N LYS A 8 -4.90 -11.85 14.98
CA LYS A 8 -3.74 -12.74 15.18
C LYS A 8 -4.11 -14.04 15.89
N GLU A 9 -4.99 -13.99 16.89
CA GLU A 9 -5.52 -15.19 17.57
C GLU A 9 -6.28 -16.10 16.58
N ALA A 10 -7.00 -15.52 15.62
CA ALA A 10 -7.66 -16.22 14.53
C ALA A 10 -6.73 -16.63 13.36
N LYS A 11 -5.42 -16.32 13.45
CA LYS A 11 -4.41 -16.56 12.40
C LYS A 11 -4.67 -15.82 11.09
N CYS A 12 -5.40 -14.70 11.16
CA CYS A 12 -5.56 -13.79 10.03
C CYS A 12 -4.32 -12.91 9.86
N LEU A 13 -4.06 -12.52 8.61
CA LEU A 13 -3.10 -11.47 8.31
C LEU A 13 -3.72 -10.10 8.61
N VAL A 14 -2.89 -9.16 9.04
CA VAL A 14 -3.30 -7.78 9.34
C VAL A 14 -2.59 -6.84 8.36
N ALA A 15 -3.39 -6.18 7.52
CA ALA A 15 -2.95 -5.05 6.71
C ALA A 15 -3.33 -3.74 7.40
N LEU A 16 -2.40 -2.77 7.43
CA LEU A 16 -2.64 -1.43 7.98
C LEU A 16 -2.24 -0.39 6.94
N ASN A 17 -3.12 0.58 6.69
CA ASN A 17 -2.79 1.81 5.99
C ASN A 17 -2.69 2.95 7.01
N ILE A 18 -1.64 3.76 6.93
CA ILE A 18 -1.39 4.86 7.89
C ILE A 18 -2.45 5.97 7.76
N CYS A 19 -2.94 6.22 6.54
CA CYS A 19 -4.05 7.10 6.16
C CYS A 19 -3.91 8.60 6.48
N ASP A 20 -3.18 9.00 7.52
CA ASP A 20 -3.09 10.40 7.95
C ASP A 20 -1.71 10.74 8.54
N THR A 21 -1.06 11.74 7.95
CA THR A 21 0.27 12.21 8.36
C THR A 21 0.28 12.83 9.76
N LEU A 22 -0.79 13.50 10.20
CA LEU A 22 -0.88 14.08 11.54
C LEU A 22 -0.94 12.99 12.61
N VAL A 23 -1.64 11.88 12.34
CA VAL A 23 -1.66 10.73 13.26
C VAL A 23 -0.25 10.17 13.45
N VAL A 24 0.55 10.09 12.37
CA VAL A 24 1.96 9.70 12.45
C VAL A 24 2.74 10.67 13.32
N GLN A 25 2.61 11.97 13.07
CA GLN A 25 3.38 12.99 13.81
C GLN A 25 3.07 12.99 15.31
N LEU A 26 1.81 12.73 15.68
CA LEU A 26 1.38 12.73 17.08
C LEU A 26 1.63 11.39 17.79
N HIS A 27 1.67 10.28 17.04
CA HIS A 27 1.63 8.92 17.60
C HIS A 27 2.61 7.92 16.97
N ALA A 28 3.71 8.38 16.37
CA ALA A 28 4.70 7.52 15.69
C ALA A 28 5.17 6.33 16.54
N GLU A 29 5.46 6.54 17.83
CA GLU A 29 5.89 5.47 18.73
C GLU A 29 4.82 4.37 18.86
N LYS A 30 3.56 4.77 19.05
CA LYS A 30 2.46 3.82 19.18
C LYS A 30 2.16 3.11 17.87
N LEU A 31 2.27 3.80 16.74
CA LEU A 31 2.13 3.22 15.42
C LEU A 31 3.21 2.15 15.20
N MET A 32 4.47 2.46 15.53
CA MET A 32 5.56 1.49 15.43
C MET A 32 5.35 0.28 16.33
N GLU A 33 4.87 0.45 17.57
CA GLU A 33 4.51 -0.66 18.45
C GLU A 33 3.42 -1.57 17.84
N LEU A 34 2.39 -0.98 17.23
CA LEU A 34 1.36 -1.74 16.54
C LEU A 34 1.93 -2.48 15.33
N CYS A 35 2.78 -1.82 14.55
CA CYS A 35 3.39 -2.40 13.36
C CYS A 35 4.31 -3.57 13.70
N THR A 36 5.11 -3.47 14.75
CA THR A 36 6.01 -4.56 15.17
C THR A 36 5.26 -5.74 15.78
N THR A 37 4.11 -5.49 16.41
CA THR A 37 3.38 -6.54 17.15
C THR A 37 2.36 -7.26 16.28
N TYR A 38 1.64 -6.54 15.43
CA TYR A 38 0.44 -7.09 14.79
C TYR A 38 0.46 -7.06 13.26
N VAL A 39 1.12 -6.09 12.64
CA VAL A 39 0.97 -5.81 11.21
C VAL A 39 1.83 -6.73 10.36
N ASP A 40 1.20 -7.35 9.36
CA ASP A 40 1.87 -8.20 8.35
C ASP A 40 2.11 -7.43 7.05
N ILE A 41 1.26 -6.46 6.71
CA ILE A 41 1.40 -5.59 5.53
C ILE A 41 1.13 -4.14 5.94
N LEU A 42 2.07 -3.24 5.68
CA LEU A 42 1.97 -1.82 6.00
C LEU A 42 1.97 -1.00 4.70
N PHE A 43 0.93 -0.20 4.51
CA PHE A 43 0.82 0.79 3.45
C PHE A 43 1.03 2.19 4.02
N ALA A 44 1.77 3.01 3.29
CA ALA A 44 1.94 4.43 3.55
C ALA A 44 2.15 5.16 2.22
N ASN A 45 1.86 6.46 2.16
CA ASN A 45 2.42 7.31 1.10
C ASN A 45 3.78 7.89 1.53
N GLU A 46 4.47 8.55 0.60
CA GLU A 46 5.77 9.17 0.86
C GLU A 46 5.77 10.21 1.99
N MET A 47 4.71 11.00 2.13
CA MET A 47 4.61 12.03 3.17
C MET A 47 4.46 11.39 4.56
N GLU A 48 3.60 10.38 4.68
CA GLU A 48 3.39 9.61 5.91
C GLU A 48 4.66 8.86 6.32
N ALA A 49 5.32 8.22 5.36
CA ALA A 49 6.55 7.49 5.60
C ALA A 49 7.70 8.42 6.02
N SER A 50 7.81 9.59 5.38
CA SER A 50 8.76 10.63 5.75
C SER A 50 8.46 11.20 7.13
N ALA A 51 7.18 11.46 7.45
CA ALA A 51 6.79 11.90 8.79
C ALA A 51 7.08 10.86 9.88
N CYS A 52 7.00 9.56 9.54
CA CYS A 52 7.26 8.47 10.48
C CYS A 52 8.76 8.26 10.72
N THR A 53 9.59 8.40 9.68
CA THR A 53 10.98 7.92 9.70
C THR A 53 12.03 9.01 9.53
N GLY A 54 11.64 10.19 9.03
CA GLY A 54 12.53 11.27 8.62
C GLY A 54 13.38 10.93 7.38
N ARG A 55 12.91 10.02 6.53
CA ARG A 55 13.68 9.46 5.40
C ARG A 55 12.94 9.58 4.07
N GLU A 56 13.73 9.53 3.00
CA GLU A 56 13.21 9.41 1.64
C GLU A 56 12.48 8.07 1.43
N PRO A 57 11.49 7.98 0.52
CA PRO A 57 10.59 6.83 0.40
C PRO A 57 11.28 5.47 0.28
N LYS A 58 12.32 5.37 -0.55
CA LYS A 58 13.11 4.14 -0.70
C LYS A 58 13.74 3.69 0.62
N GLU A 59 14.34 4.63 1.35
CA GLU A 59 15.00 4.36 2.63
C GLU A 59 13.98 4.10 3.73
N ALA A 60 12.86 4.80 3.72
CA ALA A 60 11.77 4.60 4.66
C ALA A 60 11.19 3.18 4.54
N ALA A 61 10.99 2.68 3.30
CA ALA A 61 10.49 1.32 3.07
C ALA A 61 11.44 0.28 3.67
N ALA A 62 12.72 0.37 3.33
CA ALA A 62 13.74 -0.52 3.87
C ALA A 62 13.87 -0.41 5.39
N HIS A 63 13.83 0.81 5.94
CA HIS A 63 13.92 1.05 7.37
C HIS A 63 12.74 0.39 8.11
N LEU A 64 11.51 0.68 7.70
CA LEU A 64 10.30 0.12 8.31
C LEU A 64 10.26 -1.41 8.17
N ALA A 65 10.63 -1.97 7.02
CA ALA A 65 10.70 -3.42 6.80
C ALA A 65 11.83 -4.11 7.59
N SER A 66 12.83 -3.36 8.06
CA SER A 66 13.87 -3.89 8.96
C SER A 66 13.48 -3.80 10.44
N LYS A 67 12.64 -2.83 10.79
CA LYS A 67 12.15 -2.62 12.16
C LYS A 67 10.92 -3.45 12.46
N THR A 68 10.12 -3.72 11.44
CA THR A 68 8.95 -4.58 11.47
C THR A 68 9.28 -5.87 10.72
N ASN A 69 8.51 -6.93 10.89
CA ASN A 69 8.60 -8.11 10.02
C ASN A 69 7.56 -8.06 8.88
N ALA A 70 6.99 -6.87 8.65
CA ALA A 70 5.91 -6.66 7.68
C ALA A 70 6.46 -6.57 6.25
N ILE A 71 5.56 -6.73 5.29
CA ILE A 71 5.73 -6.23 3.93
C ILE A 71 5.38 -4.74 3.99
N VAL A 72 6.30 -3.86 3.61
CA VAL A 72 6.09 -2.41 3.62
C VAL A 72 5.96 -1.91 2.20
N VAL A 73 4.89 -1.18 1.91
CA VAL A 73 4.63 -0.56 0.62
C VAL A 73 4.50 0.95 0.80
N ILE A 74 5.34 1.71 0.10
CA ILE A 74 5.31 3.16 0.09
C ILE A 74 4.93 3.66 -1.30
N THR A 75 3.76 4.27 -1.41
CA THR A 75 3.26 4.85 -2.66
C THR A 75 3.79 6.26 -2.88
N GLN A 76 3.97 6.62 -4.15
CA GLN A 76 4.56 7.87 -4.63
C GLN A 76 3.83 8.41 -5.86
N GLY A 77 2.50 8.37 -5.86
CA GLY A 77 1.69 8.92 -6.95
C GLY A 77 2.16 8.46 -8.35
N ASP A 78 2.56 9.41 -9.18
CA ASP A 78 3.02 9.19 -10.56
C ASP A 78 4.39 8.49 -10.67
N GLN A 79 5.13 8.34 -9.56
CA GLN A 79 6.38 7.57 -9.49
C GLN A 79 6.15 6.09 -9.12
N GLY A 80 4.91 5.69 -8.81
CA GLY A 80 4.56 4.32 -8.45
C GLY A 80 4.76 4.02 -6.97
N CYS A 81 5.50 2.96 -6.63
CA CYS A 81 5.71 2.58 -5.24
C CYS A 81 7.04 1.84 -5.00
N TYR A 82 7.54 1.92 -3.77
CA TYR A 82 8.56 1.03 -3.24
C TYR A 82 7.93 -0.08 -2.40
N VAL A 83 8.43 -1.30 -2.53
CA VAL A 83 8.05 -2.41 -1.66
C VAL A 83 9.30 -3.02 -1.04
N ALA A 84 9.24 -3.22 0.27
CA ALA A 84 10.31 -3.82 1.04
C ALA A 84 9.79 -4.96 1.91
N HIS A 85 10.52 -6.07 1.92
CA HIS A 85 10.28 -7.17 2.85
C HIS A 85 11.59 -7.91 3.12
N LYS A 86 11.98 -8.01 4.38
CA LYS A 86 13.29 -8.56 4.80
C LYS A 86 14.43 -7.83 4.08
N GLU A 87 15.29 -8.57 3.38
CA GLU A 87 16.44 -8.01 2.63
C GLU A 87 16.08 -7.60 1.19
N LYS A 88 14.82 -7.78 0.78
CA LYS A 88 14.36 -7.42 -0.56
C LYS A 88 13.75 -6.03 -0.56
N LEU A 89 14.13 -5.24 -1.57
CA LEU A 89 13.59 -3.92 -1.87
C LEU A 89 13.48 -3.78 -3.38
N PHE A 90 12.31 -3.40 -3.88
CA PHE A 90 12.12 -3.13 -5.30
C PHE A 90 11.22 -1.92 -5.50
N HIS A 91 11.33 -1.33 -6.69
CA HIS A 91 10.52 -0.21 -7.16
C HIS A 91 9.61 -0.70 -8.27
N SER A 92 8.33 -0.35 -8.19
CA SER A 92 7.34 -0.60 -9.23
C SER A 92 6.86 0.75 -9.76
N PRO A 93 7.18 1.13 -11.01
CA PRO A 93 6.76 2.41 -11.57
C PRO A 93 5.24 2.47 -11.76
N ALA A 94 4.67 3.67 -11.66
CA ALA A 94 3.25 3.87 -11.98
C ALA A 94 3.02 3.76 -13.49
N ASN A 95 1.78 3.43 -13.85
CA ASN A 95 1.34 3.49 -15.23
C ASN A 95 1.06 4.96 -15.60
N SER A 96 1.39 5.35 -16.83
CA SER A 96 1.02 6.68 -17.34
C SER A 96 -0.49 6.74 -17.53
N VAL A 97 -1.13 7.68 -16.85
CA VAL A 97 -2.59 7.91 -16.86
C VAL A 97 -2.89 9.40 -16.86
N ASP A 98 -3.99 9.79 -17.49
CA ASP A 98 -4.49 11.17 -17.43
C ASP A 98 -5.22 11.38 -16.10
N VAL A 99 -4.70 12.26 -15.24
CA VAL A 99 -5.22 12.47 -13.88
C VAL A 99 -6.38 13.47 -13.90
N VAL A 100 -7.51 13.05 -13.35
CA VAL A 100 -8.75 13.81 -13.18
C VAL A 100 -9.02 14.10 -11.69
N ASP A 101 -8.94 13.07 -10.84
CA ASP A 101 -9.16 13.17 -9.38
C ASP A 101 -8.26 12.14 -8.69
N THR A 102 -7.67 12.45 -7.53
CA THR A 102 -6.80 11.50 -6.80
C THR A 102 -7.50 10.81 -5.61
N THR A 103 -8.76 11.15 -5.39
CA THR A 103 -9.57 10.62 -4.29
C THR A 103 -9.71 9.10 -4.39
N GLY A 104 -9.30 8.37 -3.34
CA GLY A 104 -9.40 6.91 -3.29
C GLY A 104 -8.29 6.14 -4.02
N ALA A 105 -7.33 6.84 -4.66
CA ALA A 105 -6.20 6.18 -5.35
C ALA A 105 -5.41 5.23 -4.44
N GLY A 106 -5.15 5.65 -3.20
CA GLY A 106 -4.46 4.84 -2.20
C GLY A 106 -5.25 3.60 -1.77
N ASP A 107 -6.58 3.73 -1.64
CA ASP A 107 -7.44 2.61 -1.25
C ASP A 107 -7.54 1.56 -2.36
N LEU A 108 -7.69 2.01 -3.62
CA LEU A 108 -7.72 1.12 -4.78
C LEU A 108 -6.35 0.47 -5.04
N PHE A 109 -5.26 1.20 -4.80
CA PHE A 109 -3.92 0.63 -4.82
C PHE A 109 -3.81 -0.50 -3.78
N ALA A 110 -4.20 -0.24 -2.53
CA ALA A 110 -4.13 -1.24 -1.47
C ALA A 110 -5.01 -2.46 -1.78
N ALA A 111 -6.22 -2.23 -2.32
CA ALA A 111 -7.12 -3.30 -2.74
C ALA A 111 -6.50 -4.17 -3.84
N GLY A 112 -5.93 -3.56 -4.88
CA GLY A 112 -5.25 -4.29 -5.96
C GLY A 112 -4.04 -5.09 -5.48
N PHE A 113 -3.24 -4.48 -4.61
CA PHE A 113 -2.10 -5.16 -4.00
C PHE A 113 -2.56 -6.39 -3.19
N LEU A 114 -3.55 -6.22 -2.33
CA LEU A 114 -4.07 -7.29 -1.48
C LEU A 114 -4.75 -8.40 -2.29
N PHE A 115 -5.43 -8.05 -3.38
CA PHE A 115 -6.03 -9.03 -4.29
C PHE A 115 -4.98 -9.95 -4.91
N ALA A 116 -3.92 -9.40 -5.51
CA ALA A 116 -2.82 -10.17 -6.08
C ALA A 116 -2.07 -10.97 -4.99
N PHE A 117 -1.87 -10.37 -3.81
CA PHE A 117 -1.24 -11.05 -2.68
C PHE A 117 -2.04 -12.28 -2.23
N LEU A 118 -3.37 -12.17 -2.13
CA LEU A 118 -4.25 -13.28 -1.75
C LEU A 118 -4.30 -14.42 -2.79
N ARG A 119 -3.98 -14.11 -4.05
CA ARG A 119 -3.80 -15.11 -5.13
C ARG A 119 -2.46 -15.84 -5.05
N GLY A 120 -1.54 -15.38 -4.22
CA GLY A 120 -0.19 -15.93 -4.09
C GLY A 120 0.80 -15.39 -5.14
N ASP A 121 0.48 -14.25 -5.76
CA ASP A 121 1.36 -13.63 -6.75
C ASP A 121 2.63 -13.07 -6.07
N PRO A 122 3.77 -12.96 -6.79
CA PRO A 122 4.99 -12.33 -6.25
C PRO A 122 4.76 -10.87 -5.87
N LEU A 123 5.52 -10.35 -4.89
CA LEU A 123 5.32 -8.98 -4.39
C LEU A 123 5.46 -7.91 -5.49
N GLU A 124 6.32 -8.15 -6.47
CA GLU A 124 6.49 -7.30 -7.66
C GLU A 124 5.18 -7.21 -8.47
N GLU A 125 4.47 -8.32 -8.60
CA GLU A 125 3.19 -8.40 -9.29
C GLU A 125 2.07 -7.76 -8.45
N CYS A 126 2.11 -7.93 -7.12
CA CYS A 126 1.20 -7.22 -6.22
C CYS A 126 1.33 -5.70 -6.35
N ALA A 127 2.57 -5.20 -6.41
CA ALA A 127 2.85 -3.78 -6.61
C ALA A 127 2.35 -3.28 -7.97
N ARG A 128 2.56 -4.06 -9.04
CA ARG A 128 2.07 -3.74 -10.38
C ARG A 128 0.54 -3.68 -10.43
N THR A 129 -0.13 -4.63 -9.80
CA THR A 129 -1.60 -4.68 -9.71
C THR A 129 -2.13 -3.49 -8.90
N GLY A 130 -1.49 -3.15 -7.79
CA GLY A 130 -1.82 -1.96 -7.01
C GLY A 130 -1.68 -0.68 -7.84
N ASN A 131 -0.53 -0.49 -8.53
CA ASN A 131 -0.31 0.67 -9.40
C ASN A 131 -1.35 0.76 -10.52
N LEU A 132 -1.76 -0.37 -11.10
CA LEU A 132 -2.79 -0.41 -12.13
C LEU A 132 -4.14 0.10 -11.59
N LEU A 133 -4.62 -0.46 -10.48
CA LEU A 133 -5.92 -0.08 -9.92
C LEU A 133 -5.91 1.36 -9.39
N GLY A 134 -4.84 1.75 -8.68
CA GLY A 134 -4.65 3.12 -8.22
C GLY A 134 -4.56 4.12 -9.38
N GLY A 135 -3.91 3.76 -10.48
CA GLY A 135 -3.83 4.61 -11.68
C GLY A 135 -5.15 4.72 -12.45
N LYS A 136 -5.98 3.68 -12.46
CA LYS A 136 -7.27 3.71 -13.16
C LYS A 136 -8.32 4.56 -12.46
N VAL A 137 -8.34 4.56 -11.12
CA VAL A 137 -9.32 5.39 -10.40
C VAL A 137 -9.01 6.88 -10.54
N VAL A 138 -7.75 7.24 -10.77
CA VAL A 138 -7.42 8.66 -10.93
C VAL A 138 -7.86 9.29 -12.24
N SER A 139 -8.26 8.49 -13.24
CA SER A 139 -8.79 8.99 -14.51
C SER A 139 -10.29 9.29 -14.51
N CYS A 140 -10.97 9.11 -13.37
CA CYS A 140 -12.39 9.39 -13.18
C CYS A 140 -12.61 10.30 -11.96
N VAL A 141 -13.77 10.95 -11.85
CA VAL A 141 -14.11 11.78 -10.68
C VAL A 141 -14.53 10.86 -9.53
N GLY A 142 -13.95 11.05 -8.34
CA GLY A 142 -14.19 10.20 -7.18
C GLY A 142 -13.75 8.75 -7.40
N THR A 143 -14.60 7.80 -6.99
CA THR A 143 -14.35 6.34 -7.11
C THR A 143 -15.32 5.65 -8.09
N ASP A 144 -15.97 6.42 -8.95
CA ASP A 144 -17.07 5.95 -9.81
C ASP A 144 -16.54 5.39 -11.14
N LEU A 145 -15.90 4.21 -11.07
CA LEU A 145 -15.44 3.46 -12.23
C LEU A 145 -16.62 2.82 -12.96
N SER A 146 -16.71 3.06 -14.28
CA SER A 146 -17.71 2.46 -15.15
C SER A 146 -17.53 0.94 -15.31
N SER A 147 -18.58 0.23 -15.71
CA SER A 147 -18.50 -1.22 -15.94
C SER A 147 -17.49 -1.61 -17.02
N GLU A 148 -17.27 -0.76 -18.04
CA GLU A 148 -16.28 -1.00 -19.09
C GLU A 148 -14.84 -0.89 -18.57
N GLU A 149 -14.60 0.05 -17.66
CA GLU A 149 -13.31 0.21 -16.98
C GLU A 149 -13.03 -0.98 -16.07
N TRP A 150 -14.03 -1.46 -15.34
CA TRP A 150 -13.91 -2.69 -14.55
C TRP A 150 -13.58 -3.91 -15.40
N LEU A 151 -14.27 -4.12 -16.52
CA LEU A 151 -13.96 -5.22 -17.45
C LEU A 151 -12.54 -5.13 -18.01
N THR A 152 -12.02 -3.92 -18.20
CA THR A 152 -10.64 -3.70 -18.64
C THR A 152 -9.66 -4.08 -17.54
N ILE A 153 -9.91 -3.65 -16.31
CA ILE A 153 -9.11 -4.02 -15.13
C ILE A 153 -9.09 -5.54 -14.96
N GLU A 154 -10.25 -6.19 -15.00
CA GLU A 154 -10.38 -7.66 -14.87
C GLU A 154 -9.49 -8.38 -15.88
N ARG A 155 -9.52 -7.99 -17.16
CA ARG A 155 -8.66 -8.58 -18.20
C ARG A 155 -7.17 -8.37 -17.92
N GLU A 156 -6.77 -7.19 -17.48
CA GLU A 156 -5.36 -6.87 -17.21
C GLU A 156 -4.81 -7.61 -15.98
N ILE A 157 -5.65 -7.88 -14.97
CA ILE A 157 -5.28 -8.66 -13.77
C ILE A 157 -5.56 -10.16 -13.91
N GLY A 158 -6.08 -10.60 -15.07
CA GLY A 158 -6.30 -12.01 -15.40
C GLY A 158 -7.50 -12.64 -14.69
N LEU A 159 -8.60 -11.90 -14.58
CA LEU A 159 -9.93 -12.39 -14.21
C LEU A 159 -10.79 -12.72 -15.43
#